data_AF-W1NNM2-F1
#
_entry.id   AF-W1NNM2-F1
#
_cell.length_a   1.000
_cell.length_b   1.000
_cell.length_c   1.000
_cell.angle_alpha   90.00
_cell.angle_beta   90.00
_cell.angle_gamma   90.00
#
_symmetry.space_group_name_H-M   'P 1'
#
loop_
_entity.id
_entity.type
_entity.pdbx_description
1 polymer ?
#
loop_
_entity_poly.entity_id
_entity_poly.type
_entity_poly.pdbx_seq_one_letter_code
_entity_poly.pdbx_strand_id
1 'polypeptide(L)'
;RHARNCTTRECRVAQALHWFDPNTFYQRLNWLLKKPGGVFAAWCYILPKVNEAVDSILANLYTTSEHFWASEHFWASEYRTLEFPFEPVEGEEHTGPFVFEGTREMDLEAFFTWIRTWSAYQTAHKGGVELLSEEVVKKFEQAWKNSVRYPIFLQIGRRPM
;
A
#
# COMPACT_ATOMS: atom_id res chain seq x y z
N ARG A 1 -11.11 39.48 11.38
CA ARG A 1 -10.83 38.03 11.54
C ARG A 1 -11.71 37.24 10.57
N HIS A 2 -11.28 37.07 9.32
CA HIS A 2 -11.96 36.20 8.36
C HIS A 2 -11.23 34.85 8.35
N ALA A 3 -11.67 33.92 9.20
CA ALA A 3 -11.27 32.52 9.07
C ALA A 3 -11.93 32.00 7.78
N ARG A 4 -11.19 32.00 6.67
CA ARG A 4 -11.60 31.24 5.48
C ARG A 4 -11.62 29.77 5.91
N ASN A 5 -12.79 29.18 6.05
CA ASN A 5 -12.94 27.73 6.21
C ASN A 5 -12.39 27.05 4.95
N CYS A 6 -11.09 26.71 4.98
CA CYS A 6 -10.40 25.95 3.95
C CYS A 6 -10.84 24.48 4.02
N THR A 7 -12.04 24.18 3.52
CA THR A 7 -12.44 22.80 3.23
C THR A 7 -11.96 22.42 1.83
N THR A 8 -11.44 21.21 1.68
CA THR A 8 -10.83 20.70 0.43
C THR A 8 -11.88 19.93 -0.37
N ARG A 9 -11.73 19.88 -1.70
CA ARG A 9 -12.60 19.08 -2.58
C ARG A 9 -12.10 17.64 -2.77
N GLU A 10 -10.85 17.38 -2.43
CA GLU A 10 -10.22 16.08 -2.62
C GLU A 10 -9.22 15.80 -1.49
N CYS A 11 -9.17 14.55 -1.03
CA CYS A 11 -8.12 14.07 -0.13
C CYS A 11 -7.56 12.75 -0.66
N ARG A 12 -6.22 12.61 -0.58
CA ARG A 12 -5.49 11.45 -1.07
C ARG A 12 -4.62 10.87 0.04
N VAL A 13 -4.66 9.55 0.20
CA VAL A 13 -3.74 8.82 1.09
C VAL A 13 -3.03 7.74 0.30
N ALA A 14 -1.71 7.89 0.18
CA ALA A 14 -0.84 6.95 -0.52
C ALA A 14 -0.12 6.07 0.50
N GLN A 15 -0.44 4.78 0.54
CA GLN A 15 0.21 3.77 1.38
C GLN A 15 0.24 4.02 2.89
N ALA A 16 -0.56 4.95 3.42
CA ALA A 16 -0.52 5.32 4.84
C ALA A 16 -1.83 5.10 5.59
N LEU A 17 -2.90 4.65 4.92
CA LEU A 17 -4.21 4.53 5.56
C LEU A 17 -4.20 3.57 6.75
N HIS A 18 -3.32 2.57 6.71
CA HIS A 18 -3.17 1.57 7.76
C HIS A 18 -2.55 2.11 9.06
N TRP A 19 -2.01 3.33 9.07
CA TRP A 19 -1.48 3.97 10.28
C TRP A 19 -2.52 4.80 11.04
N PHE A 20 -3.74 4.92 10.51
CA PHE A 20 -4.78 5.76 11.10
C PHE A 20 -5.84 4.93 11.82
N ASP A 21 -6.30 5.40 12.97
CA ASP A 21 -7.54 4.93 13.59
C ASP A 21 -8.72 5.24 12.63
N PRO A 22 -9.41 4.21 12.09
CA PRO A 22 -10.43 4.42 11.06
C PRO A 22 -11.56 5.36 11.51
N ASN A 23 -12.00 5.22 12.75
CA ASN A 23 -13.11 6.01 13.32
C ASN A 23 -12.76 7.50 13.36
N THR A 24 -11.63 7.83 13.98
CA THR A 24 -11.15 9.22 14.09
C THR A 24 -10.82 9.79 12.72
N PHE A 25 -10.23 8.98 11.85
CA PHE A 25 -9.83 9.40 10.51
C PHE A 25 -11.03 9.75 9.62
N TYR A 26 -12.04 8.88 9.53
CA TYR A 26 -13.22 9.13 8.70
C TYR A 26 -14.06 10.31 9.20
N GLN A 27 -14.16 10.52 10.51
CA GLN A 27 -14.82 11.72 11.06
C GLN A 27 -14.11 13.01 10.60
N ARG A 28 -12.78 13.04 10.65
CA ARG A 28 -11.98 14.19 10.20
C ARG A 28 -12.06 14.37 8.69
N LEU A 29 -12.02 13.29 7.91
CA LEU A 29 -12.20 13.34 6.46
C LEU A 29 -13.58 13.90 6.08
N ASN A 30 -14.64 13.44 6.73
CA ASN A 30 -16.00 13.94 6.49
C ASN A 30 -16.11 15.44 6.77
N TRP A 31 -15.39 15.93 7.78
CA TRP A 31 -15.30 17.36 8.05
C TRP A 31 -14.48 18.11 6.98
N LEU A 32 -13.35 17.55 6.54
CA LEU A 32 -12.47 18.17 5.55
C LEU A 32 -13.13 18.27 4.17
N LEU A 33 -13.89 17.24 3.80
CA LEU A 33 -14.58 17.08 2.51
C LEU A 33 -16.01 17.63 2.51
N LYS A 34 -16.34 18.55 3.43
CA LYS A 34 -17.69 19.15 3.58
C LYS A 34 -18.22 19.86 2.33
N LYS A 35 -17.38 20.14 1.33
CA LYS A 35 -17.85 20.73 0.07
C LYS A 35 -18.65 19.68 -0.72
N PRO A 36 -19.75 20.08 -1.38
CA PRO A 36 -20.45 19.19 -2.31
C PRO A 36 -19.48 18.57 -3.31
N GLY A 37 -19.60 17.26 -3.53
CA GLY A 37 -18.70 16.50 -4.40
C GLY A 37 -17.30 16.26 -3.82
N GLY A 38 -17.11 16.33 -2.51
CA GLY A 38 -15.83 15.98 -1.88
C GLY A 38 -15.45 14.52 -2.12
N VAL A 39 -14.25 14.27 -2.65
CA VAL A 39 -13.74 12.93 -2.98
C VAL A 39 -12.62 12.51 -2.03
N PHE A 40 -12.65 11.25 -1.62
CA PHE A 40 -11.54 10.59 -0.95
C PHE A 40 -11.00 9.46 -1.82
N ALA A 41 -9.69 9.42 -1.97
CA ALA A 41 -8.96 8.37 -2.66
C ALA A 41 -7.86 7.82 -1.75
N ALA A 42 -7.85 6.52 -1.52
CA ALA A 42 -6.80 5.82 -0.80
C ALA A 42 -6.24 4.71 -1.68
N TRP A 43 -4.91 4.62 -1.81
CA TRP A 43 -4.31 3.52 -2.54
C TRP A 43 -3.13 2.89 -1.83
N CYS A 44 -2.90 1.62 -2.11
CA CYS A 44 -1.73 0.89 -1.66
C CYS A 44 -1.16 0.00 -2.76
N TYR A 45 0.07 -0.43 -2.55
CA TYR A 45 0.69 -1.56 -3.21
C TYR A 45 1.39 -2.39 -2.13
N ILE A 46 1.42 -3.72 -2.29
CA ILE A 46 2.03 -4.64 -1.32
C ILE A 46 3.34 -5.18 -1.91
N LEU A 47 3.24 -6.27 -2.67
CA LEU A 47 4.38 -6.92 -3.30
C LEU A 47 4.37 -6.62 -4.81
N PRO A 48 5.49 -6.14 -5.36
CA PRO A 48 5.67 -6.09 -6.81
C PRO A 48 5.69 -7.49 -7.42
N LYS A 49 5.53 -7.53 -8.73
CA LYS A 49 5.58 -8.71 -9.59
C LYS A 49 6.70 -8.54 -10.61
N VAL A 50 7.50 -9.57 -10.82
CA VAL A 50 8.61 -9.58 -11.78
C VAL A 50 8.43 -10.75 -12.73
N ASN A 51 8.49 -11.96 -12.20
CA ASN A 51 8.25 -13.23 -12.88
C ASN A 51 7.92 -14.30 -11.83
N GLU A 52 7.38 -15.44 -12.25
CA GLU A 52 6.90 -16.49 -11.34
C GLU A 52 7.94 -16.95 -10.29
N ALA A 53 9.21 -17.05 -10.70
CA ALA A 53 10.29 -17.47 -9.80
C ALA A 53 10.62 -16.40 -8.75
N VAL A 54 10.82 -15.15 -9.18
CA VAL A 54 11.07 -14.01 -8.27
C VAL A 54 9.88 -13.78 -7.35
N ASP A 55 8.66 -13.87 -7.88
CA ASP A 55 7.42 -13.66 -7.13
C ASP A 55 7.25 -14.71 -6.03
N SER A 56 7.62 -15.96 -6.31
CA SER A 56 7.60 -17.06 -5.34
C SER A 56 8.64 -16.87 -4.23
N ILE A 57 9.87 -16.46 -4.58
CA ILE A 57 10.93 -16.16 -3.59
C ILE A 57 10.49 -15.00 -2.69
N LEU A 58 9.95 -13.94 -3.29
CA LEU A 58 9.48 -12.76 -2.56
C LEU A 58 8.29 -13.08 -1.65
N ALA A 59 7.33 -13.86 -2.13
CA ALA A 59 6.19 -14.30 -1.33
C ALA A 59 6.64 -15.11 -0.11
N ASN A 60 7.57 -16.07 -0.30
CA ASN A 60 8.13 -16.83 0.81
C ASN A 60 8.87 -15.94 1.80
N LEU A 61 9.71 -15.01 1.32
CA LEU A 61 10.41 -14.04 2.18
C LEU A 61 9.44 -13.15 2.97
N TYR A 62 8.36 -12.72 2.33
CA TYR A 62 7.32 -11.93 2.98
C TYR A 62 6.61 -12.74 4.06
N THR A 63 6.20 -13.97 3.78
CA THR A 63 5.58 -14.87 4.77
C THR A 63 6.51 -15.18 5.94
N THR A 64 7.78 -15.53 5.70
CA THR A 64 8.72 -15.84 6.80
C THR A 64 9.07 -14.61 7.63
N SER A 65 8.86 -13.40 7.10
CA SER A 65 9.04 -12.16 7.84
C SER A 65 7.85 -11.76 8.74
N GLU A 66 6.75 -12.53 8.74
CA GLU A 66 5.48 -12.19 9.42
C GLU A 66 5.66 -11.73 10.88
N HIS A 67 6.51 -12.42 11.64
CA HIS A 67 6.72 -12.13 13.07
C HIS A 67 7.46 -10.82 13.35
N PHE A 68 8.10 -10.22 12.34
CA PHE A 68 8.81 -8.96 12.48
C PHE A 68 7.97 -7.75 12.10
N TRP A 69 6.81 -7.97 11.50
CA TRP A 69 5.91 -6.88 11.15
C TRP A 69 5.02 -6.49 12.35
N ALA A 70 4.70 -5.19 12.50
CA ALA A 70 3.85 -4.69 13.60
C ALA A 70 2.40 -5.18 13.50
N SER A 71 1.74 -5.66 14.56
CA SER A 71 0.46 -6.40 14.55
C SER A 71 -0.75 -5.87 13.73
N GLU A 72 -0.71 -4.65 13.19
CA GLU A 72 -1.84 -3.95 12.55
C GLU A 72 -1.68 -3.87 11.02
N HIS A 73 -1.71 -5.02 10.32
CA HIS A 73 -1.52 -5.09 8.86
C HIS A 73 -2.80 -5.03 8.04
N PHE A 74 -3.62 -3.99 8.23
CA PHE A 74 -4.83 -3.82 7.41
C PHE A 74 -4.55 -3.67 5.90
N TRP A 75 -3.31 -3.35 5.52
CA TRP A 75 -2.89 -3.28 4.12
C TRP A 75 -2.65 -4.66 3.49
N ALA A 76 -2.53 -5.74 4.27
CA ALA A 76 -2.27 -7.09 3.75
C ALA A 76 -3.40 -7.63 2.86
N SER A 77 -4.62 -7.12 2.99
CA SER A 77 -5.77 -7.50 2.16
C SER A 77 -5.93 -6.67 0.88
N GLU A 78 -4.95 -5.84 0.53
CA GLU A 78 -4.99 -4.97 -0.66
C GLU A 78 -6.22 -4.03 -0.62
N TYR A 79 -6.57 -3.58 0.59
CA TYR A 79 -7.76 -2.77 0.91
C TYR A 79 -9.11 -3.42 0.57
N ARG A 80 -9.17 -4.71 0.23
CA ARG A 80 -10.44 -5.41 -0.05
C ARG A 80 -11.38 -5.52 1.14
N THR A 81 -10.82 -5.52 2.35
CA THR A 81 -11.59 -5.62 3.61
C THR A 81 -11.66 -4.28 4.34
N LEU A 82 -11.29 -3.19 3.67
CA LEU A 82 -11.31 -1.85 4.26
C LEU A 82 -12.77 -1.39 4.42
N GLU A 83 -13.18 -1.06 5.64
CA GLU A 83 -14.42 -0.32 5.84
C GLU A 83 -14.28 1.06 5.20
N PHE A 84 -15.10 1.35 4.20
CA PHE A 84 -14.99 2.57 3.39
C PHE A 84 -16.35 3.27 3.29
N PRO A 85 -16.69 4.17 4.24
CA PRO A 85 -18.01 4.78 4.38
C PRO A 85 -18.21 5.96 3.40
N PHE A 86 -17.93 5.74 2.12
CA PHE A 86 -18.12 6.70 1.03
C PHE A 86 -19.02 6.09 -0.04
N GLU A 87 -19.71 6.95 -0.80
CA GLU A 87 -20.53 6.52 -1.94
C GLU A 87 -19.64 6.39 -3.19
N PRO A 88 -20.01 5.54 -4.17
CA PRO A 88 -19.32 5.48 -5.45
C PRO A 88 -19.23 6.86 -6.12
N VAL A 89 -18.12 7.11 -6.81
CA VAL A 89 -17.96 8.30 -7.66
C VAL A 89 -18.89 8.22 -8.88
N GLU A 90 -19.14 9.36 -9.53
CA GLU A 90 -20.03 9.41 -10.69
C GLU A 90 -19.54 8.49 -11.81
N GLY A 91 -20.43 7.62 -12.30
CA GLY A 91 -20.13 6.65 -13.35
C GLY A 91 -19.68 5.27 -12.84
N GLU A 92 -19.46 5.09 -11.54
CA GLU A 92 -19.02 3.82 -10.95
C GLU A 92 -20.10 3.16 -10.08
N GLU A 93 -20.13 1.83 -10.08
CA GLU A 93 -21.10 1.04 -9.29
C GLU A 93 -20.60 0.73 -7.86
N HIS A 94 -19.28 0.79 -7.64
CA HIS A 94 -18.63 0.47 -6.37
C HIS A 94 -17.47 1.43 -6.07
N THR A 95 -16.96 1.40 -4.84
CA THR A 95 -15.83 2.26 -4.41
C THR A 95 -14.45 1.63 -4.60
N GLY A 96 -14.38 0.39 -5.10
CA GLY A 96 -13.15 -0.33 -5.36
C GLY A 96 -12.95 -1.54 -4.43
N PRO A 97 -11.72 -2.11 -4.38
CA PRO A 97 -10.52 -1.54 -4.96
C PRO A 97 -10.49 -1.67 -6.49
N PHE A 98 -10.21 -0.58 -7.19
CA PHE A 98 -9.82 -0.60 -8.59
C PHE A 98 -8.33 -0.95 -8.69
N VAL A 99 -7.97 -1.82 -9.63
CA VAL A 99 -6.59 -2.30 -9.77
C VAL A 99 -5.93 -1.66 -10.99
N PHE A 100 -4.83 -0.98 -10.75
CA PHE A 100 -3.94 -0.45 -11.79
C PHE A 100 -2.59 -1.15 -11.69
N GLU A 101 -1.80 -1.07 -12.76
CA GLU A 101 -0.45 -1.61 -12.76
C GLU A 101 0.52 -0.55 -13.27
N GLY A 102 1.56 -0.27 -12.46
CA GLY A 102 2.71 0.52 -12.89
C GLY A 102 3.88 -0.40 -13.22
N THR A 103 4.60 -0.17 -14.31
CA THR A 103 5.84 -0.91 -14.63
C THR A 103 7.03 0.01 -14.55
N ARG A 104 8.14 -0.48 -13.97
CA ARG A 104 9.41 0.24 -13.90
C ARG A 104 10.57 -0.72 -14.17
N GLU A 105 11.58 -0.25 -14.89
CA GLU A 105 12.86 -0.94 -14.94
C GLU A 105 13.63 -0.72 -13.63
N MET A 106 14.13 -1.80 -13.04
CA MET A 106 14.89 -1.78 -11.79
C MET A 106 15.94 -2.88 -11.82
N ASP A 107 17.15 -2.58 -11.38
CA ASP A 107 18.18 -3.60 -11.19
C ASP A 107 17.97 -4.37 -9.86
N LEU A 108 18.73 -5.46 -9.70
CA LEU A 108 18.56 -6.34 -8.56
C LEU A 108 18.98 -5.68 -7.23
N GLU A 109 19.99 -4.81 -7.24
CA GLU A 109 20.45 -4.14 -6.02
C GLU A 109 19.44 -3.09 -5.55
N ALA A 110 18.82 -2.36 -6.48
CA ALA A 110 17.71 -1.47 -6.19
C ALA A 110 16.51 -2.24 -5.62
N PHE A 111 16.25 -3.45 -6.11
CA PHE A 111 15.21 -4.32 -5.56
C PHE A 111 15.52 -4.78 -4.14
N PHE A 112 16.77 -5.20 -3.86
CA PHE A 112 17.19 -5.51 -2.49
C PHE A 112 17.13 -4.29 -1.59
N THR A 113 17.55 -3.13 -2.06
CA THR A 113 17.40 -1.87 -1.33
C THR A 113 15.93 -1.62 -0.98
N TRP A 114 15.01 -1.84 -1.91
CA TRP A 114 13.57 -1.75 -1.65
C TRP A 114 13.11 -2.74 -0.56
N ILE A 115 13.50 -4.02 -0.63
CA ILE A 115 13.18 -5.01 0.43
C ILE A 115 13.72 -4.54 1.80
N ARG A 116 14.94 -3.99 1.83
CA ARG A 116 15.55 -3.48 3.07
C ARG A 116 14.78 -2.31 3.67
N THR A 117 13.95 -1.61 2.91
CA THR A 117 13.07 -0.55 3.45
C THR A 117 11.87 -1.07 4.22
N TRP A 118 11.55 -2.37 4.13
CA TRP A 118 10.44 -2.97 4.87
C TRP A 118 10.65 -2.82 6.37
N SER A 119 9.61 -2.43 7.09
CA SER A 119 9.67 -2.32 8.55
C SER A 119 10.01 -3.67 9.20
N ALA A 120 9.49 -4.79 8.68
CA ALA A 120 9.89 -6.12 9.13
C ALA A 120 11.37 -6.42 8.91
N TYR A 121 11.93 -6.03 7.76
CA TYR A 121 13.36 -6.21 7.53
C TYR A 121 14.18 -5.44 8.56
N GLN A 122 13.82 -4.18 8.81
CA GLN A 122 14.48 -3.35 9.82
C GLN A 122 14.35 -3.92 11.24
N THR A 123 13.19 -4.46 11.60
CA THR A 123 12.97 -5.13 12.89
C THR A 123 13.79 -6.41 13.01
N ALA A 124 13.76 -7.27 11.99
CA ALA A 124 14.54 -8.51 11.93
C ALA A 124 16.05 -8.22 12.07
N HIS A 125 16.56 -7.27 11.29
CA HIS A 125 17.96 -6.90 11.29
C HIS A 125 18.42 -6.35 12.65
N LYS A 126 17.60 -5.51 13.30
CA LYS A 126 17.86 -5.05 14.68
C LYS A 126 17.88 -6.22 15.69
N GLY A 127 17.12 -7.28 15.45
CA GLY A 127 17.12 -8.51 16.22
C GLY A 127 18.23 -9.49 15.86
N GLY A 128 19.14 -9.14 14.93
CA GLY A 128 20.23 -10.00 14.49
C GLY A 128 19.84 -11.05 13.43
N VAL A 129 18.67 -10.91 12.81
CA VAL A 129 18.18 -11.82 11.76
C VAL A 129 18.37 -11.17 10.40
N GLU A 130 19.19 -11.79 9.55
CA GLU A 130 19.37 -11.38 8.15
C GLU A 130 18.38 -12.12 7.26
N LEU A 131 17.33 -11.41 6.81
CA LEU A 131 16.29 -11.99 5.93
C LEU A 131 16.80 -12.22 4.50
N LEU A 132 17.72 -11.38 4.00
CA LEU A 132 18.37 -11.56 2.70
C LEU A 132 19.67 -12.37 2.89
N SER A 133 19.53 -13.61 3.34
CA SER A 133 20.67 -14.54 3.46
C SER A 133 21.34 -14.80 2.11
N GLU A 134 22.59 -15.28 2.12
CA GLU A 134 23.31 -15.62 0.88
C GLU A 134 22.53 -16.58 -0.02
N GLU A 135 21.77 -17.51 0.57
CA GLU A 135 20.93 -18.44 -0.18
C GLU A 135 19.77 -17.73 -0.86
N VAL A 136 19.09 -16.82 -0.15
CA VAL A 136 17.97 -16.03 -0.70
C VAL A 136 18.47 -15.11 -1.81
N VAL A 137 19.61 -14.44 -1.60
CA VAL A 137 20.25 -13.57 -2.60
C VAL A 137 20.56 -14.36 -3.88
N LYS A 138 21.20 -15.54 -3.77
CA LYS A 138 21.49 -16.39 -4.93
C LYS A 138 20.25 -16.81 -5.71
N LYS A 139 19.14 -17.11 -5.02
CA LYS A 139 17.87 -17.43 -5.69
C LYS A 139 17.35 -16.25 -6.51
N PHE A 140 17.43 -15.04 -5.96
CA PHE A 140 17.06 -13.84 -6.72
C PHE A 140 17.99 -13.59 -7.90
N GLU A 141 19.32 -13.71 -7.73
CA GLU A 141 20.31 -13.54 -8.81
C GLU A 141 20.05 -14.46 -10.00
N GLN A 142 19.69 -15.73 -9.75
CA GLN A 142 19.39 -16.72 -10.78
C GLN A 142 18.08 -16.42 -11.53
N ALA A 143 17.11 -15.81 -10.87
CA ALA A 143 15.76 -15.60 -11.40
C ALA A 143 15.51 -14.17 -11.94
N TRP A 144 16.43 -13.23 -11.70
CA TRP A 144 16.16 -11.80 -11.86
C TRP A 144 15.80 -11.37 -13.29
N LYS A 145 14.84 -10.44 -13.38
CA LYS A 145 14.52 -9.66 -14.58
C LYS A 145 14.31 -8.21 -14.16
N ASN A 146 14.69 -7.28 -15.03
CA ASN A 146 14.67 -5.86 -14.72
C ASN A 146 13.27 -5.21 -14.80
N SER A 147 12.28 -5.87 -15.40
CA SER A 147 10.91 -5.33 -15.51
C SER A 147 10.09 -5.67 -14.26
N VAL A 148 9.87 -4.67 -13.40
CA VAL A 148 9.12 -4.82 -12.15
C VAL A 148 7.78 -4.11 -12.26
N ARG A 149 6.70 -4.86 -11.99
CA ARG A 149 5.31 -4.41 -12.02
C ARG A 149 4.77 -4.21 -10.61
N TYR A 150 4.00 -3.16 -10.41
CA TYR A 150 3.43 -2.78 -9.12
C TYR A 150 1.91 -2.75 -9.25
N PRO A 151 1.20 -3.77 -8.74
CA PRO A 151 -0.24 -3.72 -8.57
C PRO A 151 -0.59 -2.61 -7.57
N ILE A 152 -1.42 -1.67 -7.98
CA ILE A 152 -1.90 -0.55 -7.18
C ILE A 152 -3.41 -0.74 -6.98
N PHE A 153 -3.82 -0.80 -5.72
CA PHE A 153 -5.21 -0.99 -5.30
C PHE A 153 -5.75 0.34 -4.82
N LEU A 154 -6.74 0.88 -5.52
CA LEU A 154 -7.36 2.18 -5.24
C LEU A 154 -8.78 2.01 -4.71
N GLN A 155 -9.01 2.46 -3.49
CA GLN A 155 -10.36 2.74 -2.99
C GLN A 155 -10.67 4.23 -3.23
N ILE A 156 -11.78 4.53 -3.90
CA ILE A 156 -12.20 5.90 -4.20
C ILE A 156 -13.70 6.06 -4.01
N GLY A 157 -14.10 7.17 -3.41
CA GLY A 157 -15.51 7.47 -3.20
C GLY A 157 -15.75 8.94 -2.93
N ARG A 158 -17.00 9.35 -3.11
CA ARG A 158 -17.49 10.68 -2.74
C ARG A 158 -18.11 10.65 -1.35
N ARG A 159 -17.99 11.77 -0.64
CA ARG A 159 -18.65 11.95 0.65
C ARG A 159 -20.16 11.71 0.47
N PRO A 160 -20.79 10.89 1.33
CA PRO A 160 -22.24 10.77 1.36
C PRO A 160 -22.89 12.15 1.53
N MET A 161 -24.07 12.35 0.93
CA MET A 161 -24.79 13.63 1.03
C MET A 161 -25.29 13.89 2.45
#